data_AF-A0A1F5WA96-F1
#
_entry.id   AF-A0A1F5WA96-F1
#
_cell.length_a   1.000
_cell.length_b   1.000
_cell.length_c   1.000
_cell.angle_alpha   90.00
_cell.angle_beta   90.00
_cell.angle_gamma   90.00
#
_symmetry.space_group_name_H-M   'P 1'
#
loop_
_entity.id
_entity.type
_entity.pdbx_description
1 polymer ?
#
loop_
_entity_poly.entity_id
_entity_poly.type
_entity_poly.pdbx_seq_one_letter_code
_entity_poly.pdbx_strand_id
1 'polypeptide(L)'
;MFEIVRWSTFAATAFLAVFGYSDQLRLIFSHKSTVGLSFVMVLISFWSWASYTLYGWFHGDKKIFWPNLVGTIFISLILVSFLIY
;
A
#
# COMPACT_ATOMS: atom_id res chain seq x y z
N MET A 1 22.91 1.82 -14.18
CA MET A 1 22.69 0.98 -12.98
C MET A 1 21.58 1.55 -12.08
N PHE A 2 21.66 2.81 -11.65
CA PHE A 2 20.61 3.44 -10.81
C PHE A 2 19.20 3.50 -11.42
N GLU A 3 19.06 3.74 -12.73
CA GLU A 3 17.72 3.79 -13.35
C GLU A 3 17.03 2.42 -13.38
N ILE A 4 17.76 1.32 -13.58
CA ILE A 4 17.19 -0.04 -13.53
C ILE A 4 16.63 -0.31 -12.13
N VAL A 5 17.37 0.07 -11.08
CA VAL A 5 16.93 -0.06 -9.69
C VAL A 5 15.67 0.77 -9.43
N ARG A 6 15.60 2.01 -9.95
CA ARG A 6 14.39 2.85 -9.80
C ARG A 6 13.17 2.23 -10.48
N TRP A 7 13.33 1.68 -11.68
CA TRP A 7 12.25 1.02 -12.40
C TRP A 7 11.83 -0.30 -11.73
N SER A 8 12.77 -1.09 -11.21
CA SER A 8 12.46 -2.30 -10.48
C SER A 8 11.72 -2.00 -9.18
N THR A 9 12.13 -0.96 -8.44
CA THR A 9 11.44 -0.54 -7.22
C THR A 9 10.04 -0.03 -7.54
N PHE A 10 9.89 0.83 -8.54
CA PHE A 10 8.58 1.29 -9.01
C PHE A 10 7.64 0.12 -9.31
N ALA A 11 8.12 -0.85 -10.10
CA ALA A 11 7.34 -2.02 -10.49
C ALA A 11 6.97 -2.84 -9.25
N ALA A 12 7.94 -3.19 -8.40
CA ALA A 12 7.70 -3.97 -7.19
C ALA A 12 6.69 -3.31 -6.25
N THR A 13 6.81 -2.00 -6.03
CA THR A 13 5.87 -1.22 -5.22
C THR A 13 4.47 -1.23 -5.83
N ALA A 14 4.35 -1.02 -7.13
CA ALA A 14 3.07 -1.08 -7.84
C ALA A 14 2.44 -2.48 -7.78
N PHE A 15 3.24 -3.53 -8.01
CA PHE A 15 2.78 -4.92 -7.95
C PHE A 15 2.28 -5.29 -6.55
N LEU A 16 3.03 -4.92 -5.50
CA LEU A 16 2.60 -5.16 -4.12
C LEU A 16 1.30 -4.43 -3.80
N ALA A 17 1.23 -3.13 -4.15
CA ALA A 17 0.06 -2.30 -3.88
C ALA A 17 -1.20 -2.82 -4.58
N VAL A 18 -1.08 -3.26 -5.83
CA VAL A 18 -2.21 -3.73 -6.62
C VAL A 18 -2.54 -5.17 -6.30
N PHE A 19 -1.61 -6.12 -6.45
CA PHE A 19 -1.92 -7.54 -6.33
C PHE A 19 -1.94 -8.03 -4.89
N GLY A 20 -0.94 -7.63 -4.09
CA GLY A 20 -0.86 -8.05 -2.69
C GLY A 20 -2.05 -7.57 -1.87
N TYR A 21 -2.35 -6.27 -1.94
CA TYR A 21 -3.46 -5.72 -1.16
C TYR A 21 -4.84 -6.00 -1.73
N SER A 22 -5.00 -6.16 -3.06
CA SER A 22 -6.30 -6.59 -3.59
C SER A 22 -6.67 -8.01 -3.17
N ASP A 23 -5.70 -8.94 -3.14
CA ASP A 23 -5.93 -10.29 -2.65
C ASP A 23 -6.25 -10.28 -1.14
N GLN A 24 -5.52 -9.50 -0.36
CA GLN A 24 -5.82 -9.32 1.07
C GLN A 24 -7.23 -8.77 1.31
N LEU A 25 -7.65 -7.74 0.56
CA LEU A 25 -9.01 -7.20 0.63
C LEU A 25 -10.05 -8.26 0.25
N ARG A 26 -9.80 -9.01 -0.83
CA ARG A 26 -10.68 -10.10 -1.26
C ARG A 26 -10.85 -11.14 -0.14
N LEU A 27 -9.77 -11.53 0.52
CA LEU A 27 -9.82 -12.47 1.65
C LEU A 27 -10.61 -11.92 2.82
N ILE A 28 -10.40 -10.65 3.20
CA ILE A 28 -11.16 -10.00 4.27
C ILE A 28 -12.66 -9.97 3.94
N PHE A 29 -13.02 -9.57 2.71
CA PHE A 29 -14.41 -9.49 2.29
C PHE A 29 -15.08 -10.87 2.17
N SER A 30 -14.35 -11.89 1.72
CA SER A 30 -14.86 -13.25 1.56
C SER A 30 -15.07 -13.93 2.91
N HIS A 31 -14.14 -13.76 3.85
CA HIS A 31 -14.22 -14.38 5.18
C HIS A 31 -14.92 -13.49 6.21
N LYS A 32 -15.24 -12.24 5.85
CA LYS A 32 -15.84 -11.24 6.75
C LYS A 32 -15.07 -11.11 8.05
N SER A 33 -13.74 -11.14 7.97
CA SER A 33 -12.86 -11.19 9.13
C SER A 33 -11.51 -10.56 8.85
N THR A 34 -10.96 -9.89 9.86
CA THR A 34 -9.59 -9.38 9.92
C THR A 34 -8.68 -10.23 10.81
N VAL A 35 -9.19 -11.37 11.33
CA VAL A 35 -8.42 -12.28 12.19
C VAL A 35 -7.18 -12.79 11.44
N GLY A 36 -6.02 -12.67 12.09
CA GLY A 36 -4.72 -13.00 11.53
C GLY A 36 -3.95 -11.79 10.97
N LEU A 37 -4.59 -10.63 10.82
CA LEU A 37 -3.90 -9.38 10.51
C LEU A 37 -3.52 -8.63 11.78
N SER A 38 -2.30 -8.12 11.82
CA SER A 38 -1.86 -7.21 12.89
C SER A 38 -2.30 -5.79 12.59
N PHE A 39 -3.24 -5.27 13.38
CA PHE A 39 -3.71 -3.89 13.27
C PHE A 39 -2.57 -2.86 13.35
N VAL A 40 -1.63 -3.06 14.28
CA VAL A 40 -0.46 -2.18 14.45
C VAL A 40 0.42 -2.19 13.20
N MET A 41 0.65 -3.36 12.59
CA MET A 41 1.42 -3.44 11.35
C MET A 41 0.71 -2.75 10.18
N VAL A 42 -0.62 -2.84 10.11
CA VAL A 42 -1.42 -2.15 9.08
C VAL A 42 -1.34 -0.62 9.28
N LEU A 43 -1.38 -0.13 10.52
CA LEU A 43 -1.19 1.29 10.83
C LEU A 43 0.21 1.80 10.43
N ILE A 44 1.26 1.05 10.78
CA ILE A 44 2.64 1.39 10.40
C ILE A 44 2.79 1.38 8.88
N SER A 45 2.16 0.41 8.22
CA SER A 45 2.15 0.34 6.75
C SER A 45 1.45 1.56 6.16
N PHE A 46 0.26 1.92 6.66
CA PHE A 46 -0.44 3.14 6.24
C PHE A 46 0.43 4.38 6.40
N TRP A 47 1.08 4.54 7.55
CA TRP A 47 2.00 5.65 7.79
C TRP A 47 3.14 5.69 6.77
N SER A 48 3.76 4.55 6.48
CA SER A 48 4.84 4.43 5.49
C SER A 48 4.37 4.83 4.08
N TRP A 49 3.28 4.23 3.59
CA TRP A 49 2.72 4.53 2.27
C TRP A 49 2.34 6.01 2.14
N ALA A 50 1.66 6.57 3.14
CA ALA A 50 1.29 7.98 3.15
C ALA A 50 2.53 8.89 3.16
N SER A 51 3.56 8.56 3.95
CA SER A 51 4.81 9.33 4.01
C SER A 51 5.53 9.36 2.66
N TYR A 52 5.64 8.22 1.97
CA TYR A 52 6.29 8.17 0.65
C TYR A 52 5.44 8.83 -0.45
N THR A 53 4.12 8.77 -0.35
CA THR A 53 3.22 9.51 -1.24
C THR A 53 3.46 11.02 -1.09
N LEU A 54 3.46 11.53 0.15
CA LEU A 54 3.74 12.93 0.43
C LEU A 54 5.15 13.33 -0.01
N TYR A 55 6.15 12.49 0.25
CA TYR A 55 7.52 12.71 -0.20
C TYR A 55 7.59 12.88 -1.73
N GLY A 56 7.00 11.95 -2.48
CA GLY A 56 6.96 11.99 -3.94
C GLY A 56 6.23 13.23 -4.47
N TRP A 57 5.16 13.65 -3.80
CA TRP A 57 4.46 14.89 -4.11
C TRP A 57 5.33 16.13 -3.90
N PHE A 58 5.94 16.28 -2.73
CA PHE A 58 6.76 17.46 -2.40
C PHE A 58 8.01 17.61 -3.25
N HIS A 59 8.58 16.51 -3.74
CA HIS A 59 9.79 16.52 -4.58
C HIS A 59 9.48 16.41 -6.08
N GLY A 60 8.21 16.32 -6.48
CA GLY A 60 7.82 16.10 -7.87
C GLY A 60 8.28 14.77 -8.46
N ASP A 61 8.67 13.79 -7.62
CA ASP A 61 9.08 12.46 -8.08
C ASP A 61 7.84 11.59 -8.35
N LYS A 62 7.38 11.62 -9.61
CA LYS A 62 6.24 10.83 -10.08
C LYS A 62 6.45 9.32 -9.95
N LYS A 63 7.70 8.82 -10.00
CA LYS A 63 7.99 7.39 -9.87
C LYS A 63 7.82 6.93 -8.41
N ILE A 64 8.05 7.80 -7.43
CA ILE A 64 7.73 7.48 -6.04
C ILE A 64 6.25 7.73 -5.78
N PHE A 65 5.71 8.86 -6.24
CA PHE A 65 4.35 9.29 -5.94
C PHE A 65 3.27 8.28 -6.35
N TRP A 66 3.20 7.92 -7.64
CA TRP A 66 2.08 7.12 -8.17
C TRP A 66 1.91 5.74 -7.51
N PRO A 67 2.95 4.89 -7.42
CA PRO A 67 2.78 3.57 -6.83
C PRO A 67 2.51 3.66 -5.32
N ASN A 68 3.06 4.66 -4.65
CA ASN A 68 2.78 4.88 -3.23
C ASN A 68 1.36 5.37 -2.97
N LEU A 69 0.83 6.25 -3.83
CA LEU A 69 -0.56 6.70 -3.74
C LEU A 69 -1.52 5.53 -3.86
N VAL A 70 -1.28 4.64 -4.83
CA VAL A 70 -2.07 3.40 -4.99
C VAL A 70 -1.98 2.57 -3.72
N GLY A 71 -0.77 2.33 -3.20
CA GLY A 71 -0.59 1.60 -1.94
C GLY A 71 -1.30 2.24 -0.75
N THR A 72 -1.28 3.57 -0.62
CA THR A 72 -2.01 4.33 0.40
C THR A 72 -3.51 4.09 0.30
N ILE A 73 -4.09 4.09 -0.90
CA ILE A 73 -5.52 3.82 -1.08
C ILE A 73 -5.87 2.40 -0.61
N PHE A 74 -5.13 1.40 -1.08
CA PHE A 74 -5.40 0.00 -0.74
C PHE A 74 -5.22 -0.31 0.74
N ILE A 75 -4.13 0.16 1.36
CA ILE A 75 -3.89 -0.06 2.79
C ILE A 75 -4.91 0.69 3.65
N SER A 76 -5.44 1.85 3.19
CA SER A 76 -6.54 2.54 3.86
C SER A 76 -7.82 1.72 3.84
N LEU A 77 -8.13 1.04 2.74
CA LEU A 77 -9.28 0.14 2.66
C LEU A 77 -9.13 -1.05 3.62
N ILE A 78 -7.92 -1.62 3.72
CA ILE A 78 -7.63 -2.68 4.68
C ILE A 78 -7.81 -2.16 6.11
N LEU A 79 -7.30 -0.97 6.42
CA LEU A 79 -7.43 -0.35 7.73
C LEU A 79 -8.90 -0.09 8.10
N VAL A 80 -9.69 0.45 7.17
CA VAL A 80 -11.14 0.64 7.35
C VAL A 80 -11.85 -0.70 7.59
N SER A 81 -11.37 -1.79 7.00
CA SER A 81 -11.98 -3.10 7.19
C SER A 81 -11.92 -3.60 8.64
N PHE A 82 -10.93 -3.17 9.46
CA PHE A 82 -10.90 -3.46 10.90
C PHE A 82 -12.02 -2.79 11.70
N LEU A 83 -12.64 -1.73 11.14
CA LEU A 83 -13.80 -1.08 11.77
C LEU A 83 -15.12 -1.75 11.37
N ILE A 84 -15.10 -2.59 10.33
CA ILE A 84 -16.27 -3.26 9.76
C ILE A 84 -16.33 -4.74 10.20
N TYR A 85 -15.18 -5.42 10.26
CA TYR A 85 -15.03 -6.85 10.54
C TYR A 85 -13.99 -7.12 11.63
#